data_AF-A0A077ZCI8-F1
#
_entry.id   AF-A0A077ZCI8-F1
#
_cell.length_a   1.000
_cell.length_b   1.000
_cell.length_c   1.000
_cell.angle_alpha   90.00
_cell.angle_beta   90.00
_cell.angle_gamma   90.00
#
_symmetry.space_group_name_H-M   'P 1'
#
loop_
_entity.id
_entity.type
_entity.pdbx_description
1 polymer ?
#
loop_
_entity_poly.entity_id
_entity_poly.type
_entity_poly.pdbx_seq_one_letter_code
_entity_poly.pdbx_strand_id
1 'polypeptide(L)'
;MDPFIEQTPSILNKPDGSVLFECMVSANPEPEVKWFFKDQELTNNDRYTIKKRKMVGKYACTLQIKQPQNSDQGIYKVVATNPRGKAEKEQSYVMLCTADSMYK
;
A
#
# COMPACT_ATOMS: atom_id res chain seq x y z
N MET A 1 -10.83 -7.22 -18.71
CA MET A 1 -10.22 -7.67 -17.47
C MET A 1 -10.52 -6.62 -16.42
N ASP A 2 -11.51 -6.94 -15.61
CA ASP A 2 -11.68 -6.32 -14.30
C ASP A 2 -10.36 -6.41 -13.50
N PRO A 3 -10.14 -5.51 -12.54
CA PRO A 3 -8.91 -5.52 -11.76
C PRO A 3 -8.83 -6.76 -10.89
N PHE A 4 -7.64 -7.35 -10.79
CA PHE A 4 -7.35 -8.45 -9.88
C PHE A 4 -6.05 -8.12 -9.13
N ILE A 5 -6.13 -8.07 -7.80
CA ILE A 5 -4.96 -7.87 -6.94
C ILE A 5 -4.41 -9.24 -6.62
N GLU A 6 -3.25 -9.56 -7.19
CA GLU A 6 -2.73 -10.93 -7.25
C GLU A 6 -2.51 -11.54 -5.86
N GLN A 7 -2.03 -10.73 -4.92
CA GLN A 7 -1.72 -11.13 -3.55
C GLN A 7 -2.03 -9.98 -2.60
N THR A 8 -2.18 -10.28 -1.30
CA THR A 8 -2.22 -9.24 -0.28
C THR A 8 -0.95 -8.38 -0.33
N PRO A 9 -1.04 -7.07 -0.09
CA PRO A 9 0.13 -6.21 -0.08
C PRO A 9 1.24 -6.74 0.82
N SER A 10 2.42 -6.94 0.25
CA SER A 10 3.62 -7.22 1.03
C SER A 10 4.05 -5.99 1.82
N ILE A 11 4.66 -6.19 2.98
CA ILE A 11 5.23 -5.12 3.81
C ILE A 11 6.74 -5.30 3.84
N LEU A 12 7.46 -4.23 3.52
CA LEU A 12 8.92 -4.17 3.56
C LEU A 12 9.38 -2.98 4.42
N ASN A 13 10.17 -3.26 5.45
CA ASN A 13 10.89 -2.23 6.19
C ASN A 13 12.11 -1.79 5.38
N LYS A 14 12.20 -0.49 5.09
CA LYS A 14 13.29 0.09 4.30
C LYS A 14 14.45 0.53 5.20
N PRO A 15 15.70 0.55 4.69
CA PRO A 15 16.86 1.02 5.44
C PRO A 15 16.78 2.49 5.90
N ASP A 16 15.98 3.32 5.22
CA ASP A 16 15.73 4.72 5.59
C ASP A 16 14.71 4.87 6.74
N GLY A 17 14.27 3.76 7.33
CA GLY A 17 13.28 3.72 8.40
C GLY A 17 11.83 3.87 7.92
N SER A 18 11.58 3.99 6.62
CA SER A 18 10.23 3.96 6.07
C SER A 18 9.69 2.54 5.91
N VAL A 19 8.37 2.42 5.75
CA VAL A 19 7.70 1.15 5.48
C VAL A 19 7.05 1.22 4.10
N LEU A 20 7.29 0.20 3.28
CA LEU A 20 6.72 0.08 1.94
C LEU A 20 5.69 -1.05 1.91
N PHE A 21 4.48 -0.71 1.51
CA PHE A 21 3.45 -1.65 1.10
C PHE A 21 3.53 -1.79 -0.42
N GLU A 22 3.51 -3.02 -0.93
CA GLU A 22 3.58 -3.28 -2.37
C GLU A 22 2.64 -4.41 -2.78
N CYS A 23 1.88 -4.20 -3.86
CA CYS A 23 1.07 -5.22 -4.50
C CYS A 23 1.11 -5.12 -6.03
N MET A 24 0.74 -6.22 -6.69
CA MET A 24 0.58 -6.29 -8.15
C MET A 24 -0.91 -6.33 -8.51
N VAL A 25 -1.30 -5.48 -9.45
CA VAL A 25 -2.66 -5.44 -9.99
C VAL A 25 -2.64 -5.85 -11.46
N SER A 26 -3.34 -6.91 -11.81
CA SER A 26 -3.63 -7.29 -13.20
C SER A 26 -4.92 -6.61 -13.64
N ALA A 27 -4.90 -5.84 -14.74
CA ALA A 27 -6.08 -5.10 -15.20
C ALA A 27 -5.95 -4.64 -16.66
N ASN A 28 -7.08 -4.57 -17.36
CA ASN A 28 -7.19 -3.91 -18.66
C ASN A 28 -8.66 -3.49 -18.88
N PRO A 29 -9.00 -2.19 -19.00
CA PRO A 29 -8.11 -1.02 -19.08
C PRO A 29 -7.29 -0.74 -17.81
N GLU A 30 -6.42 0.26 -17.89
CA GLU A 30 -5.63 0.74 -16.76
C GLU A 30 -6.52 1.10 -15.55
N PRO A 31 -6.20 0.58 -14.35
CA PRO A 31 -6.99 0.83 -13.16
C PRO A 31 -6.57 2.12 -12.48
N GLU A 32 -7.52 2.80 -11.87
CA GLU A 32 -7.27 3.70 -10.75
C GLU A 32 -6.94 2.84 -9.51
N VAL A 33 -5.92 3.22 -8.75
CA VAL A 33 -5.51 2.50 -7.54
C VAL A 33 -5.42 3.45 -6.38
N LYS A 34 -6.18 3.18 -5.32
CA LYS A 34 -6.28 3.99 -4.10
C LYS A 34 -5.93 3.17 -2.87
N TRP A 35 -5.36 3.83 -1.88
CA TRP A 35 -5.05 3.25 -0.58
C TRP A 35 -5.91 3.92 0.49
N PHE A 36 -6.32 3.16 1.50
CA PHE A 36 -7.15 3.63 2.60
C PHE A 36 -6.60 3.14 3.93
N PHE A 37 -6.78 3.97 4.96
CA PHE A 37 -6.53 3.62 6.36
C PHE A 37 -7.64 4.21 7.20
N LYS A 38 -8.29 3.40 8.04
CA LYS A 38 -9.46 3.81 8.84
C LYS A 38 -10.54 4.48 7.97
N ASP A 39 -10.82 3.87 6.83
CA ASP A 39 -11.75 4.33 5.78
C ASP A 39 -11.48 5.72 5.17
N GLN A 40 -10.33 6.32 5.47
CA GLN A 40 -9.87 7.55 4.84
C GLN A 40 -8.93 7.25 3.69
N GLU A 41 -9.19 7.85 2.53
CA GLU A 41 -8.29 7.76 1.37
C GLU A 41 -6.95 8.43 1.71
N LEU A 42 -5.87 7.69 1.47
CA LEU A 42 -4.51 8.20 1.58
C LEU A 42 -4.11 8.85 0.26
N THR A 43 -3.53 10.04 0.36
CA THR A 43 -3.02 10.81 -0.78
C THR A 43 -1.54 11.12 -0.60
N ASN A 44 -0.85 11.41 -1.71
CA ASN A 44 0.55 11.83 -1.67
C ASN A 44 0.72 13.09 -0.82
N ASN A 45 1.65 13.05 0.14
CA ASN A 45 2.03 14.17 0.99
C ASN A 45 3.45 13.94 1.55
N ASP A 46 3.85 14.72 2.56
CA ASP A 46 5.18 14.60 3.15
C ASP A 46 5.44 13.23 3.80
N ARG A 47 4.41 12.59 4.36
CA ARG A 47 4.48 11.27 5.01
C ARG A 47 4.23 10.11 4.05
N TYR A 48 3.31 10.25 3.10
CA TYR A 48 2.90 9.17 2.21
C TYR A 48 3.39 9.39 0.78
N THR A 49 4.01 8.36 0.21
CA THR A 49 4.36 8.32 -1.20
C THR A 49 3.67 7.14 -1.88
N ILE A 50 2.69 7.44 -2.72
CA ILE A 50 1.88 6.49 -3.47
C ILE A 50 2.31 6.51 -4.93
N LYS A 51 2.65 5.34 -5.47
CA LYS A 51 3.10 5.19 -6.85
C LYS A 51 2.37 4.02 -7.52
N LYS A 52 2.16 4.16 -8.83
CA LYS A 52 1.66 3.11 -9.72
C LYS A 52 2.57 3.06 -10.94
N ARG A 53 3.24 1.93 -11.16
CA ARG A 53 4.09 1.70 -12.33
C ARG A 53 3.38 0.73 -13.26
N LYS A 54 3.16 1.17 -14.51
CA LYS A 54 2.55 0.36 -15.56
C LYS A 54 3.55 -0.65 -16.14
N MET A 55 3.06 -1.85 -16.36
CA MET A 55 3.68 -2.95 -17.09
C MET A 55 2.65 -3.49 -18.10
N VAL A 56 3.02 -4.49 -18.90
CA VAL A 56 2.10 -5.10 -19.87
C VAL A 56 0.97 -5.83 -19.12
N GLY A 57 -0.24 -5.25 -19.13
CA GLY A 57 -1.43 -5.81 -18.48
C GLY A 57 -1.40 -5.83 -16.94
N LYS A 58 -0.33 -5.29 -16.34
CA LYS A 58 -0.06 -5.33 -14.89
C LYS A 58 0.42 -3.99 -14.37
N TYR A 59 0.23 -3.74 -13.08
CA TYR A 59 0.59 -2.49 -12.42
C TYR A 59 1.20 -2.81 -11.05
N ALA A 60 2.45 -2.40 -10.84
CA ALA A 60 3.06 -2.43 -9.52
C ALA A 60 2.59 -1.19 -8.75
N CYS A 61 1.97 -1.39 -7.59
CA CYS A 61 1.35 -0.34 -6.80
C CYS A 61 1.97 -0.32 -5.40
N THR A 62 2.40 0.86 -4.97
CA THR A 62 3.08 1.01 -3.68
C THR A 62 2.52 2.14 -2.86
N LEU A 63 2.48 1.95 -1.55
CA LEU A 63 2.31 3.00 -0.53
C LEU A 63 3.54 2.97 0.37
N GLN A 64 4.28 4.06 0.44
CA GLN A 64 5.40 4.23 1.36
C GLN A 64 5.00 5.17 2.49
N ILE A 65 5.20 4.75 3.74
CA ILE A 65 4.97 5.54 4.95
C ILE A 65 6.34 5.94 5.51
N LYS A 66 6.64 7.24 5.48
CA LYS A 66 7.87 7.79 6.08
C LYS A 66 7.70 7.98 7.57
N GLN A 67 8.75 7.66 8.34
CA GLN A 67 8.80 7.81 9.79
C GLN A 67 7.52 7.24 10.45
N PRO A 68 7.27 5.93 10.29
CA PRO A 68 6.08 5.29 10.84
C PRO A 68 6.04 5.50 12.36
N GLN A 69 4.84 5.66 12.90
CA GLN A 69 4.56 5.85 14.33
C GLN A 69 3.64 4.75 14.83
N ASN A 70 3.50 4.60 16.15
CA ASN A 70 2.57 3.64 16.76
C ASN A 70 1.13 3.82 16.27
N SER A 71 0.72 5.04 15.94
CA SER A 71 -0.62 5.38 15.42
C SER A 71 -0.90 4.89 14.00
N ASP A 72 0.17 4.54 13.25
CA ASP A 72 0.07 4.04 11.88
C ASP A 72 -0.21 2.53 11.85
N GLN A 73 -0.23 1.86 13.01
CA GLN A 73 -0.63 0.46 13.09
C GLN A 73 -2.13 0.29 12.79
N GLY A 74 -2.48 -0.79 12.11
CA GLY A 74 -3.85 -1.14 11.76
C GLY A 74 -3.98 -1.77 10.38
N ILE A 75 -5.19 -1.69 9.82
CA ILE A 75 -5.53 -2.33 8.54
C ILE A 75 -5.49 -1.28 7.43
N TYR A 76 -4.64 -1.52 6.44
CA TYR A 76 -4.57 -0.75 5.20
C TYR A 76 -5.34 -1.49 4.11
N LYS A 77 -6.14 -0.77 3.33
CA LYS A 77 -6.92 -1.33 2.22
C LYS A 77 -6.45 -0.72 0.91
N VAL A 78 -6.15 -1.57 -0.06
CA VAL A 78 -5.89 -1.15 -1.44
C VAL A 78 -7.11 -1.48 -2.30
N VAL A 79 -7.51 -0.53 -3.14
CA VAL A 79 -8.64 -0.65 -4.05
C VAL A 79 -8.14 -0.35 -5.46
N ALA A 80 -8.39 -1.28 -6.39
CA ALA A 80 -8.16 -1.09 -7.81
C ALA A 80 -9.50 -1.06 -8.55
N THR A 81 -9.75 -0.02 -9.35
CA THR A 81 -11.01 0.17 -10.08
C THR A 81 -10.73 0.46 -11.54
N ASN A 82 -11.49 -0.17 -12.44
CA ASN A 82 -11.56 0.23 -13.84
C ASN A 82 -13.02 0.11 -14.33
N PRO A 83 -13.35 0.50 -15.58
CA PRO A 83 -14.73 0.42 -16.08
C PRO A 83 -15.34 -0.98 -16.11
N ARG A 84 -14.53 -2.04 -15.92
CA ARG A 84 -14.98 -3.44 -15.94
C ARG A 84 -15.21 -4.00 -14.53
N GLY A 85 -14.77 -3.31 -13.49
CA GLY A 85 -14.98 -3.77 -12.12
C GLY A 85 -14.03 -3.16 -11.10
N LYS A 86 -14.05 -3.74 -9.91
CA LYS A 86 -13.26 -3.33 -8.75
C LYS A 86 -12.71 -4.57 -8.06
N ALA A 87 -11.47 -4.49 -7.56
CA ALA A 87 -10.92 -5.42 -6.60
C ALA A 87 -10.34 -4.68 -5.40
N GLU A 88 -10.33 -5.34 -4.26
CA GLU A 88 -9.75 -4.81 -3.03
C GLU A 88 -9.08 -5.90 -2.22
N LYS A 89 -8.07 -5.52 -1.45
CA LYS A 89 -7.41 -6.36 -0.45
C LYS A 89 -6.98 -5.52 0.73
N GLU A 90 -6.93 -6.17 1.88
CA GLU A 90 -6.50 -5.58 3.13
C GLU A 90 -5.17 -6.16 3.58
N GLN A 91 -4.39 -5.35 4.31
CA GLN A 91 -3.12 -5.73 4.90
C GLN A 91 -3.02 -5.15 6.30
N SER A 92 -2.82 -6.02 7.29
CA SER A 92 -2.53 -5.62 8.66
C SER A 92 -1.07 -5.21 8.80
N TYR A 93 -0.84 -4.06 9.42
CA TYR A 93 0.48 -3.57 9.77
C TYR A 93 0.59 -3.39 11.28
N VAL A 94 1.61 -4.03 11.84
CA VAL A 94 2.03 -3.94 13.23
C VAL A 94 3.46 -3.47 13.23
N MET A 95 3.76 -2.45 14.01
CA MET A 95 5.12 -1.95 14.14
C MET A 95 5.89 -2.95 15.00
N LEU A 96 6.89 -3.58 14.40
CA LEU A 96 7.82 -4.40 15.16
C LEU A 96 8.76 -3.45 15.88
N CYS A 97 8.67 -3.39 17.21
CA CYS A 97 9.68 -2.72 18.02
C CYS A 97 11.03 -3.38 17.72
N THR A 98 11.88 -2.75 16.92
CA THR A 98 13.31 -3.05 16.97
C THR A 98 13.77 -2.59 18.35
N ALA A 99 14.51 -3.43 19.07
CA ALA A 99 14.88 -3.22 20.47
C ALA A 99 15.69 -1.92 20.74
N ASP A 100 15.96 -1.11 19.72
CA ASP A 100 16.66 0.18 19.82
C ASP A 100 15.84 1.30 20.48
N SER A 101 14.54 1.10 20.71
CA SER A 101 13.70 2.07 21.46
C SER A 101 13.46 1.70 22.92
N MET A 102 13.99 0.58 23.43
CA MET A 102 13.95 0.26 24.87
C MET A 102 15.15 0.80 25.68
N TYR A 103 16.04 1.56 25.06
CA TYR A 103 17.21 2.16 25.72
C TYR A 103 17.30 3.67 25.49
N LYS A 104 16.29 4.41 25.94
CA LYS A 104 16.40 5.81 26.38
C LYS A 104 15.51 6.02 27.59
#